data_AF-A0A2A5NS58-F1
#
_entry.id   AF-A0A2A5NS58-F1
#
_cell.length_a   1.000
_cell.length_b   1.000
_cell.length_c   1.000
_cell.angle_alpha   90.00
_cell.angle_beta   90.00
_cell.angle_gamma   90.00
#
_symmetry.space_group_name_H-M   'P 1'
#
loop_
_entity.id
_entity.type
_entity.pdbx_description
1 polymer ?
#
loop_
_entity_poly.entity_id
_entity_poly.type
_entity_poly.pdbx_seq_one_letter_code
_entity_poly.pdbx_strand_id
1 'polypeptide(L)'
;MSDEVWTTLIATGGTIVVAYIGQVAAKRVIAQRKSKRQHEVSEDEAEAVDRYTSDPGQFVRDVLKSNDQLTKRVEAAEDKADKLQRAFDAFRDKDRKFRNALARWFVDIMAAFEHNNIDMPYPREADSEILADVIPSALEATQPRRPPRR
;
A
#
# COMPACT_ATOMS: atom_id res chain seq x y z
N MET A 1 -33.44 33.26 -17.65
CA MET A 1 -32.39 33.26 -16.61
C MET A 1 -31.65 31.95 -16.73
N SER A 2 -30.36 32.01 -17.06
CA SER A 2 -29.56 30.86 -17.52
C SER A 2 -29.23 29.89 -16.38
N ASP A 3 -29.15 28.59 -16.71
CA ASP A 3 -28.80 27.49 -15.79
C ASP A 3 -27.45 27.70 -15.08
N GLU A 4 -26.56 28.50 -15.67
CA GLU A 4 -25.28 28.89 -15.08
C GLU A 4 -25.44 29.75 -13.81
N VAL A 5 -26.50 30.56 -13.71
CA VAL A 5 -26.76 31.34 -12.50
C VAL A 5 -27.23 30.41 -11.38
N TRP A 6 -28.03 29.40 -11.70
CA TRP A 6 -28.53 28.42 -10.72
C TRP A 6 -27.43 27.50 -10.20
N THR A 7 -26.53 27.01 -11.06
CA THR A 7 -25.39 26.18 -10.63
C THR A 7 -24.40 26.98 -9.78
N THR A 8 -24.15 28.25 -10.11
CA THR A 8 -23.26 29.12 -9.31
C THR A 8 -23.89 29.49 -7.97
N LEU A 9 -25.21 29.70 -7.91
CA LEU A 9 -25.93 29.99 -6.67
C LEU A 9 -25.99 28.76 -5.74
N ILE A 10 -26.13 27.55 -6.31
CA ILE A 10 -26.09 26.29 -5.56
C ILE A 10 -24.66 25.99 -5.08
N ALA A 11 -23.63 26.26 -5.89
CA ALA A 11 -22.23 26.08 -5.48
C ALA A 11 -21.82 27.07 -4.38
N THR A 12 -22.24 28.33 -4.48
CA THR A 12 -21.92 29.38 -3.49
C THR A 12 -22.79 29.28 -2.23
N GLY A 13 -24.06 28.86 -2.38
CA GLY A 13 -24.92 28.53 -1.25
C GLY A 13 -24.44 27.28 -0.49
N GLY A 14 -23.96 26.26 -1.22
CA GLY A 14 -23.42 25.04 -0.66
C GLY A 14 -22.17 25.27 0.20
N THR A 15 -21.26 26.15 -0.23
CA THR A 15 -20.06 26.47 0.56
C THR A 15 -20.39 27.26 1.83
N ILE A 16 -21.38 28.16 1.80
CA ILE A 16 -21.85 28.87 3.01
C ILE A 16 -22.52 27.89 3.98
N VAL A 17 -23.31 26.93 3.48
CA VAL A 17 -23.97 25.92 4.31
C VAL A 17 -22.95 24.96 4.92
N VAL A 18 -21.93 24.52 4.17
CA VAL A 18 -20.84 23.69 4.70
C VAL A 18 -20.01 24.46 5.73
N ALA A 19 -19.72 25.75 5.49
CA ALA A 19 -19.03 26.60 6.45
C ALA A 19 -19.87 26.80 7.73
N TYR A 20 -21.18 27.01 7.60
CA TYR A 20 -22.09 27.19 8.73
C TYR A 20 -22.30 25.89 9.53
N ILE A 21 -22.47 24.74 8.85
CA ILE A 21 -22.55 23.42 9.50
C ILE A 21 -21.22 23.10 10.18
N GLY A 22 -20.09 23.40 9.54
CA GLY A 22 -18.76 23.32 10.15
C GLY A 22 -18.66 24.20 11.40
N GLN A 23 -19.18 25.42 11.38
CA GLN A 23 -19.18 26.35 12.51
C GLN A 23 -20.09 25.91 13.66
N VAL A 24 -21.26 25.31 13.36
CA VAL A 24 -22.20 24.78 14.38
C VAL A 24 -21.71 23.46 14.96
N ALA A 25 -21.19 22.56 14.14
CA ALA A 25 -20.57 21.31 14.58
C ALA A 25 -19.31 21.60 15.42
N ALA A 26 -18.47 22.55 14.98
CA ALA A 26 -17.35 23.05 15.77
C ALA A 26 -17.83 23.61 17.10
N LYS A 27 -18.85 24.48 17.16
CA LYS A 27 -19.38 25.02 18.42
C LYS A 27 -19.94 23.93 19.36
N ARG A 28 -20.63 22.92 18.85
CA ARG A 28 -21.13 21.80 19.68
C ARG A 28 -20.02 20.88 20.17
N VAL A 29 -19.03 20.58 19.33
CA VAL A 29 -17.83 19.82 19.71
C VAL A 29 -16.98 20.61 20.70
N ILE A 30 -16.84 21.93 20.53
CA ILE A 30 -16.18 22.85 21.46
C ILE A 30 -16.94 22.90 22.79
N ALA A 31 -18.28 22.95 22.80
CA ALA A 31 -19.08 22.94 24.02
C ALA A 31 -19.01 21.60 24.78
N GLN A 32 -19.04 20.47 24.08
CA GLN A 32 -18.86 19.14 24.69
C GLN A 32 -17.42 18.87 25.14
N ARG A 33 -16.42 19.46 24.47
CA ARG A 33 -15.01 19.39 24.89
C ARG A 33 -14.67 20.39 26.00
N LYS A 34 -15.38 21.52 26.11
CA LYS A 34 -15.22 22.53 27.17
C LYS A 34 -15.45 21.96 28.57
N SER A 35 -16.33 20.97 28.72
CA SER A 35 -16.58 20.34 30.04
C SER A 35 -15.54 19.26 30.39
N LYS A 36 -14.68 18.85 29.45
CA LYS A 36 -13.69 17.78 29.64
C LYS A 36 -12.23 18.21 29.44
N ARG A 37 -11.97 19.38 28.87
CA ARG A 37 -10.62 19.92 28.60
C ARG A 37 -10.54 21.38 29.01
N GLN A 38 -10.44 21.64 30.31
CA GLN A 38 -10.24 22.99 30.83
C GLN A 38 -8.76 23.38 30.92
N HIS A 39 -7.83 22.57 30.40
CA HIS A 39 -6.42 22.93 30.29
C HIS A 39 -5.85 22.37 28.98
N GLU A 40 -5.01 23.18 28.33
CA GLU A 40 -4.33 22.99 27.04
C GLU A 40 -5.21 23.18 25.81
N VAL A 41 -5.45 24.46 25.49
CA VAL A 41 -5.40 24.90 24.09
C VAL A 41 -3.96 24.64 23.64
N SER A 42 -3.77 23.82 22.62
CA SER A 42 -2.44 23.59 22.04
C SER A 42 -1.91 24.94 21.54
N GLU A 43 -0.65 25.28 21.83
CA GLU A 43 -0.05 26.56 21.39
C GLU A 43 -0.23 26.77 19.87
N ASP A 44 -0.19 25.69 19.10
CA ASP A 44 -0.45 25.67 17.66
C ASP A 44 -1.86 26.16 17.26
N GLU A 45 -2.89 25.86 18.06
CA GLU A 45 -4.27 26.29 17.80
C GLU A 45 -4.44 27.80 18.09
N ALA A 46 -3.78 28.30 19.13
CA ALA A 46 -3.80 29.72 19.47
C ALA A 46 -3.08 30.55 18.40
N GLU A 47 -1.94 30.07 17.90
CA GLU A 47 -1.17 30.74 16.85
C GLU A 47 -1.89 30.72 15.50
N ALA A 48 -2.57 29.61 15.15
CA ALA A 48 -3.37 29.53 13.94
C ALA A 48 -4.56 30.50 13.97
N VAL A 49 -5.21 30.66 15.12
CA VAL A 49 -6.29 31.64 15.30
C VAL A 49 -5.75 33.07 15.16
N ASP A 50 -4.62 33.38 15.78
CA ASP A 50 -4.01 34.72 15.73
C ASP A 50 -3.63 35.15 14.30
N ARG A 51 -3.00 34.24 13.54
CA ARG A 51 -2.68 34.48 12.12
C ARG A 51 -3.92 34.64 11.26
N TYR A 52 -4.97 33.85 11.51
CA TYR A 52 -6.24 33.99 10.79
C TYR A 52 -6.93 35.32 11.09
N THR A 53 -6.91 35.80 12.34
CA THR A 53 -7.46 37.13 12.67
C THR A 53 -6.65 38.28 12.10
N SER A 54 -5.33 38.10 11.96
CA SER A 54 -4.41 39.14 11.46
C SER A 54 -4.44 39.28 9.94
N ASP A 55 -4.42 38.17 9.20
CA ASP A 55 -4.55 38.14 7.74
C ASP A 55 -5.27 36.86 7.27
N PRO A 56 -6.62 36.91 7.20
CA PRO A 56 -7.43 35.76 6.80
C PRO A 56 -7.13 35.31 5.37
N GLY A 57 -6.84 36.25 4.47
CA GLY A 57 -6.60 35.97 3.05
C GLY A 57 -5.28 35.22 2.84
N GLN A 58 -4.23 35.64 3.53
CA GLN A 58 -2.94 34.97 3.49
C GLN A 58 -2.99 33.59 4.18
N PHE A 59 -3.64 33.50 5.33
CA PHE A 59 -3.83 32.22 6.03
C PHE A 59 -4.52 31.16 5.15
N VAL A 60 -5.62 31.53 4.48
CA VAL A 60 -6.34 30.60 3.58
C VAL A 60 -5.45 30.17 2.41
N ARG A 61 -4.66 31.07 1.82
CA ARG A 61 -3.72 30.72 0.75
C ARG A 61 -2.64 29.75 1.21
N ASP A 62 -2.09 29.96 2.40
CA ASP A 62 -1.04 29.10 2.96
C ASP A 62 -1.58 27.70 3.31
N VAL A 63 -2.81 27.61 3.84
CA VAL A 63 -3.49 26.33 4.08
C VAL A 63 -3.77 25.60 2.77
N LEU A 64 -4.27 26.29 1.73
CA LEU A 64 -4.51 25.67 0.42
C LEU A 64 -3.22 25.16 -0.22
N LYS A 65 -2.13 25.92 -0.11
CA LYS A 65 -0.80 25.52 -0.61
C LYS A 65 -0.24 24.32 0.16
N SER A 66 -0.41 24.30 1.48
CA SER A 66 -0.03 23.17 2.33
C SER A 66 -0.82 21.91 1.97
N ASN A 67 -2.13 22.05 1.78
CA ASN A 67 -2.98 20.94 1.34
C ASN A 67 -2.57 20.41 -0.02
N ASP A 68 -2.29 21.27 -1.02
CA ASP A 68 -1.79 20.82 -2.33
C ASP A 68 -0.47 20.03 -2.20
N GLN A 69 0.44 20.49 -1.35
CA GLN A 69 1.70 19.77 -1.08
C GLN A 69 1.46 18.42 -0.36
N LEU A 70 0.52 18.37 0.57
CA LEU A 70 0.14 17.14 1.27
C LEU A 70 -0.53 16.15 0.31
N THR A 71 -1.46 16.60 -0.53
CA THR A 71 -2.11 15.76 -1.55
C THR A 71 -1.07 15.14 -2.48
N LYS A 72 -0.13 15.93 -3.00
CA LYS A 72 0.98 15.41 -3.83
C LYS A 72 1.84 14.38 -3.12
N ARG A 73 2.09 14.56 -1.82
CA ARG A 73 2.86 13.60 -1.01
C ARG A 73 2.07 12.31 -0.76
N VAL A 74 0.76 12.41 -0.56
CA VAL A 74 -0.13 11.25 -0.41
C VAL A 74 -0.20 10.47 -1.71
N GLU A 75 -0.45 11.13 -2.84
CA GLU A 75 -0.44 10.49 -4.17
C GLU A 75 0.88 9.76 -4.44
N ALA A 76 2.02 10.41 -4.16
CA ALA A 76 3.33 9.77 -4.32
C ALA A 76 3.57 8.59 -3.35
N ALA A 77 2.93 8.58 -2.18
CA ALA A 77 3.00 7.48 -1.24
C ALA A 77 2.09 6.31 -1.67
N GLU A 78 0.88 6.61 -2.18
CA GLU A 78 -0.05 5.63 -2.76
C GLU A 78 0.59 4.93 -3.96
N ASP A 79 1.21 5.67 -4.87
CA ASP A 79 1.95 5.11 -6.02
C ASP A 79 3.07 4.14 -5.59
N LYS A 80 3.76 4.45 -4.50
CA LYS A 80 4.80 3.57 -3.94
C LYS A 80 4.20 2.33 -3.29
N ALA A 81 3.09 2.49 -2.57
CA ALA A 81 2.36 1.38 -1.96
C ALA A 81 1.85 0.40 -3.03
N ASP A 82 1.28 0.91 -4.12
CA ASP A 82 0.82 0.11 -5.26
C ASP A 82 1.95 -0.66 -5.93
N LYS A 83 3.10 -0.02 -6.13
CA LYS A 83 4.29 -0.69 -6.69
C LYS A 83 4.80 -1.80 -5.77
N LEU A 84 4.84 -1.55 -4.46
CA LEU A 84 5.24 -2.55 -3.46
C LEU A 84 4.25 -3.72 -3.43
N GLN A 85 2.95 -3.44 -3.49
CA GLN A 85 1.92 -4.46 -3.52
C GLN A 85 2.07 -5.36 -4.74
N ARG A 86 2.26 -4.79 -5.94
CA ARG A 86 2.50 -5.57 -7.17
C ARG A 86 3.77 -6.41 -7.10
N ALA A 87 4.84 -5.87 -6.53
CA ALA A 87 6.09 -6.61 -6.33
C ALA A 87 5.90 -7.79 -5.35
N PHE A 88 5.14 -7.57 -4.28
CA PHE A 88 4.81 -8.60 -3.30
C PHE A 88 3.92 -9.71 -3.90
N ASP A 89 2.92 -9.35 -4.70
CA ASP A 89 2.06 -10.32 -5.39
C ASP A 89 2.87 -11.18 -6.38
N ALA A 90 3.77 -10.56 -7.15
CA ALA A 90 4.69 -11.27 -8.03
C ALA A 90 5.64 -12.21 -7.26
N PHE A 91 6.15 -11.79 -6.10
CA PHE A 91 6.94 -12.63 -5.22
C PHE A 91 6.13 -13.82 -4.70
N ARG A 92 4.90 -13.58 -4.23
CA ARG A 92 4.01 -14.63 -3.70
C ARG A 92 3.69 -15.68 -4.76
N ASP A 93 3.47 -15.28 -6.00
CA ASP A 93 3.24 -16.22 -7.10
C ASP A 93 4.48 -17.06 -7.41
N LYS A 94 5.68 -16.46 -7.37
CA LYS A 94 6.95 -17.20 -7.51
C LYS A 94 7.16 -18.19 -6.36
N ASP A 95 6.96 -17.77 -5.11
CA ASP A 95 7.06 -18.64 -3.93
C ASP A 95 6.06 -19.81 -4.00
N ARG A 96 4.82 -19.55 -4.42
CA ARG A 96 3.82 -20.62 -4.61
C ARG A 96 4.26 -21.63 -5.67
N LYS A 97 4.80 -21.17 -6.81
CA LYS A 97 5.33 -22.06 -7.86
C LYS A 97 6.49 -22.89 -7.35
N PHE A 98 7.43 -22.26 -6.64
CA PHE A 98 8.57 -22.93 -6.02
C PHE A 98 8.14 -24.01 -5.04
N ARG A 99 7.26 -23.70 -4.08
CA ARG A 99 6.76 -24.68 -3.11
C ARG A 99 6.06 -25.86 -3.76
N ASN A 100 5.28 -25.60 -4.81
CA ASN A 100 4.61 -26.67 -5.55
C ASN A 100 5.61 -27.57 -6.30
N ALA A 101 6.62 -26.99 -6.95
CA ALA A 101 7.69 -27.73 -7.62
C ALA A 101 8.48 -28.58 -6.61
N LEU A 102 8.84 -28.00 -5.47
CA LEU A 102 9.55 -28.69 -4.39
C LEU A 102 8.71 -29.82 -3.79
N ALA A 103 7.41 -29.60 -3.55
CA ALA A 103 6.52 -30.62 -3.03
C ALA A 103 6.40 -31.81 -3.99
N ARG A 104 6.27 -31.56 -5.31
CA ARG A 104 6.23 -32.64 -6.31
C ARG A 104 7.53 -33.42 -6.36
N TRP A 105 8.66 -32.72 -6.37
CA TRP A 105 9.96 -33.37 -6.35
C TRP A 105 10.17 -34.19 -5.08
N PHE A 106 9.73 -33.68 -3.92
CA PHE A 106 9.79 -34.41 -2.66
C PHE A 106 8.95 -35.70 -2.69
N VAL A 107 7.76 -35.67 -3.29
CA VAL A 107 6.95 -36.87 -3.51
C VAL A 107 7.67 -37.87 -4.41
N ASP A 108 8.28 -37.39 -5.51
CA ASP A 108 9.06 -38.25 -6.42
C ASP A 108 10.26 -38.88 -5.69
N ILE A 109 10.96 -38.14 -4.83
CA ILE A 109 12.05 -38.64 -3.97
C ILE A 109 11.53 -39.72 -3.00
N MET A 110 10.43 -39.46 -2.29
CA MET A 110 9.85 -40.42 -1.35
C MET A 110 9.42 -41.72 -2.04
N ALA A 111 8.85 -41.61 -3.24
CA ALA A 111 8.51 -42.77 -4.05
C ALA A 111 9.76 -43.56 -4.45
N ALA A 112 10.85 -42.90 -4.85
CA ALA A 112 12.11 -43.58 -5.18
C ALA A 112 12.70 -44.33 -3.97
N PHE A 113 12.62 -43.73 -2.77
CA PHE A 113 13.01 -44.39 -1.51
C PHE A 113 12.17 -45.63 -1.22
N GLU A 114 10.84 -45.55 -1.38
CA GLU A 114 9.94 -46.69 -1.16
C GLU A 114 10.24 -47.87 -2.11
N HIS A 115 10.64 -47.56 -3.35
CA HIS A 115 11.00 -48.57 -4.35
C HIS A 115 12.45 -49.09 -4.24
N ASN A 116 13.19 -48.71 -3.19
CA ASN A 116 14.62 -49.02 -3.00
C ASN A 116 15.49 -48.66 -4.22
N ASN A 117 15.14 -47.59 -4.93
CA ASN A 117 15.93 -47.12 -6.06
C ASN A 117 17.19 -46.41 -5.54
N ILE A 118 18.37 -46.78 -6.05
CA ILE A 118 19.65 -46.26 -5.57
C ILE A 118 19.90 -44.83 -6.10
N ASP A 119 19.29 -44.49 -7.24
CA ASP A 119 19.45 -43.19 -7.88
C ASP A 119 18.38 -42.19 -7.42
N MET A 120 18.83 -41.02 -6.98
CA MET A 120 17.93 -39.92 -6.60
C MET A 120 17.24 -39.34 -7.85
N PRO A 121 15.91 -39.24 -7.87
CA PRO A 121 15.19 -38.78 -9.05
C PRO A 121 15.46 -37.30 -9.31
N TYR A 122 15.71 -36.97 -10.57
CA TYR A 122 15.80 -35.58 -11.01
C TYR A 122 14.39 -34.98 -11.11
N PRO A 123 14.17 -33.72 -10.70
CA PRO A 123 12.87 -33.08 -10.86
C PRO A 123 12.48 -32.95 -12.34
N ARG A 124 11.18 -32.90 -12.60
CA ARG A 124 10.61 -32.75 -13.95
C ARG A 124 11.16 -31.48 -14.62
N GLU A 125 11.30 -31.45 -15.95
CA GLU A 125 11.92 -30.32 -16.67
C GLU A 125 11.39 -28.95 -16.23
N ALA A 126 10.06 -28.75 -16.23
CA ALA A 126 9.44 -27.49 -15.81
C ALA A 126 9.68 -27.14 -14.32
N ASP A 127 9.87 -28.14 -13.45
CA ASP A 127 10.12 -27.93 -12.02
C ASP A 127 11.61 -27.71 -11.75
N SER A 128 12.51 -28.31 -12.55
CA SER A 128 13.95 -28.11 -12.45
C SER A 128 14.35 -26.66 -12.75
N GLU A 129 13.71 -26.01 -13.73
CA GLU A 129 13.94 -24.59 -14.02
C GLU A 129 13.53 -23.70 -12.84
N ILE A 130 12.36 -23.98 -12.24
CA ILE A 130 11.85 -23.22 -11.08
C ILE A 130 12.74 -23.42 -9.84
N LEU A 131 13.24 -24.63 -9.64
CA LEU A 131 14.09 -24.97 -8.49
C LEU A 131 15.53 -24.48 -8.69
N ALA A 132 16.03 -24.39 -9.92
CA ALA A 132 17.41 -23.97 -10.22
C ALA A 132 17.70 -22.54 -9.78
N ASP A 133 16.71 -21.67 -9.84
CA ASP A 133 16.81 -20.28 -9.39
C ASP A 133 17.07 -20.16 -7.87
N VAL A 134 16.72 -21.18 -7.07
CA VAL A 134 16.74 -21.11 -5.60
C VAL A 134 17.68 -22.13 -4.96
N ILE A 135 17.76 -23.35 -5.51
CA ILE A 135 18.57 -24.46 -4.97
C ILE A 135 19.42 -25.11 -6.07
N PRO A 136 20.39 -24.39 -6.66
CA PRO A 136 21.20 -24.90 -7.75
C PRO A 136 22.04 -26.13 -7.34
N SER A 137 22.60 -26.13 -6.13
CA SER A 137 23.48 -27.21 -5.65
C SER A 137 22.78 -28.56 -5.46
N ALA A 138 21.49 -28.57 -5.10
CA ALA A 138 20.73 -29.81 -4.95
C ALA A 138 20.36 -30.42 -6.31
N LEU A 139 20.21 -29.59 -7.35
CA LEU A 139 19.97 -30.05 -8.71
C LEU A 139 21.25 -30.61 -9.36
N GLU A 140 22.39 -29.98 -9.12
CA GLU A 140 23.69 -30.50 -9.61
C GLU A 140 23.98 -31.90 -9.04
N ALA A 141 23.67 -32.13 -7.77
CA ALA A 141 23.87 -33.43 -7.11
C ALA A 141 22.98 -34.56 -7.66
N THR A 142 21.83 -34.22 -8.23
CA THR A 142 20.84 -35.18 -8.74
C THR A 142 20.82 -35.27 -10.26
N GLN A 143 21.68 -34.51 -10.93
CA GLN A 143 21.71 -34.45 -12.38
C GLN A 143 22.13 -35.81 -12.98
N PRO A 144 21.44 -36.30 -14.02
CA PRO A 144 21.83 -37.54 -14.69
C PRO A 144 23.26 -37.43 -15.22
N ARG A 145 24.14 -38.36 -14.84
CA ARG A 145 25.51 -38.40 -15.36
C ARG A 145 25.47 -38.59 -16.87
N ARG A 146 25.96 -37.61 -17.64
CA ARG A 146 26.10 -37.74 -19.10
C ARG A 146 27.05 -38.91 -19.41
N PRO A 147 26.70 -39.80 -20.36
CA PRO A 147 27.63 -40.83 -20.79
C PRO A 147 28.88 -40.17 -21.39
N PRO A 148 30.08 -40.75 -21.20
CA PRO A 148 31.30 -40.21 -21.78
C PRO A 148 31.14 -40.16 -23.30
N ARG A 149 31.36 -38.99 -23.89
CA ARG A 149 31.40 -38.82 -25.34
C ARG A 149 32.54 -39.69 -25.87
N ARG A 150 32.18 -40.72 -26.67
CA ARG A 150 33.13 -41.49 -27.47
C ARG A 150 33.51 -40.71 -28.72
#